data_AF-A0A1G9X0E2-F1
#
_entry.id   AF-A0A1G9X0E2-F1
#
_cell.length_a   1.000
_cell.length_b   1.000
_cell.length_c   1.000
_cell.angle_alpha   90.00
_cell.angle_beta   90.00
_cell.angle_gamma   90.00
#
_symmetry.space_group_name_H-M   'P 1'
#
loop_
_entity.id
_entity.type
_entity.pdbx_description
1 polymer ?
#
loop_
_entity_poly.entity_id
_entity_poly.type
_entity_poly.pdbx_seq_one_letter_code
_entity_poly.pdbx_strand_id
1 'polypeptide(L)'
;MADKSRTEKAICLAVSPSLKAYGIPGRARLFEVVRKVKEANAKRQFMAPGHTFTDSSFDDTKLKVSPALSLDYITAPPRIGLYVKYITKIYQIYLKYIAPEDIHVYSIDEVFMDVTQYLKTYELSPRELAMKMILDVFHTTGITATAGMILCQDLVQNKMGNVSLL
;
A
#
# COMPACT_ATOMS: atom_id res chain seq x y z
N MET A 1 -7.12 -7.62 3.13
CA MET A 1 -8.52 -7.83 2.70
C MET A 1 -8.69 -9.24 2.22
N ALA A 2 -9.65 -9.97 2.78
CA ALA A 2 -10.01 -11.33 2.39
C ALA A 2 -11.48 -11.53 2.73
N ASP A 3 -12.21 -12.20 1.84
CA ASP A 3 -13.59 -12.56 2.07
C ASP A 3 -13.64 -13.88 2.85
N LYS A 4 -13.99 -13.83 4.13
CA LYS A 4 -14.16 -15.01 4.99
C LYS A 4 -15.41 -15.83 4.64
N SER A 5 -16.38 -15.26 3.93
CA SER A 5 -17.61 -15.97 3.52
C SER A 5 -17.35 -16.97 2.40
N ARG A 6 -16.27 -16.75 1.65
CA ARG A 6 -15.69 -17.71 0.72
C ARG A 6 -14.65 -18.49 1.51
N THR A 7 -14.79 -19.82 1.57
CA THR A 7 -13.89 -20.81 2.21
C THR A 7 -12.41 -20.40 2.38
N GLU A 8 -11.67 -21.00 3.32
CA GLU A 8 -10.24 -20.70 3.65
C GLU A 8 -9.25 -20.66 2.46
N LYS A 9 -9.68 -21.07 1.26
CA LYS A 9 -8.98 -20.90 -0.01
C LYS A 9 -9.05 -19.46 -0.57
N ALA A 10 -9.79 -18.54 0.06
CA ALA A 10 -9.91 -17.16 -0.38
C ALA A 10 -8.54 -16.48 -0.50
N ILE A 11 -8.34 -15.79 -1.63
CA ILE A 11 -7.12 -15.03 -1.90
C ILE A 11 -7.16 -13.74 -1.08
N CYS A 12 -6.08 -13.47 -0.34
CA CYS A 12 -5.89 -12.17 0.29
C CYS A 12 -5.44 -11.18 -0.78
N LEU A 13 -6.24 -10.12 -0.98
CA LEU A 13 -5.91 -9.07 -1.96
C LEU A 13 -4.84 -8.11 -1.43
N ALA A 14 -4.77 -7.96 -0.10
CA ALA A 14 -3.82 -7.09 0.56
C ALA A 14 -3.53 -7.58 1.98
N VAL A 15 -2.27 -7.45 2.40
CA VAL A 15 -1.76 -7.80 3.73
C VAL A 15 -1.01 -6.59 4.29
N SER A 16 -1.25 -6.22 5.56
CA SER A 16 -0.58 -5.08 6.19
C SER A 16 0.93 -5.32 6.35
N PRO A 17 1.76 -4.26 6.40
CA PRO A 17 3.19 -4.39 6.68
C PRO A 17 3.51 -5.15 7.97
N SER A 18 2.72 -4.94 9.03
CA SER A 18 2.86 -5.65 10.31
C SER A 18 2.70 -7.17 10.18
N LEU A 19 1.72 -7.64 9.39
CA LEU A 19 1.54 -9.07 9.12
C LEU A 19 2.63 -9.62 8.18
N LYS A 20 3.09 -8.83 7.21
CA LYS A 20 4.20 -9.22 6.33
C LYS A 20 5.50 -9.47 7.11
N ALA A 21 5.73 -8.77 8.21
CA ALA A 21 6.89 -8.97 9.09
C ALA A 21 6.98 -10.40 9.67
N TYR A 22 5.86 -11.12 9.75
CA TYR A 22 5.81 -12.53 10.16
C TYR A 22 6.03 -13.52 8.99
N GLY A 23 6.48 -13.03 7.83
CA GLY A 23 6.77 -13.86 6.64
C GLY A 23 5.54 -14.25 5.84
N ILE A 24 4.45 -13.47 5.95
CA ILE A 24 3.23 -13.67 5.17
C ILE A 24 3.39 -12.98 3.80
N PRO A 25 3.23 -13.70 2.67
CA PRO A 25 3.38 -13.09 1.34
C PRO A 25 2.22 -12.14 1.02
N GLY A 26 2.48 -11.14 0.17
CA GLY A 26 1.47 -10.15 -0.22
C GLY A 26 0.24 -10.73 -0.93
N ARG A 27 0.41 -11.86 -1.63
CA ARG A 27 -0.67 -12.62 -2.31
C ARG A 27 -0.93 -13.97 -1.61
N ALA A 28 -0.95 -13.97 -0.28
CA ALA A 28 -1.27 -15.17 0.49
C ALA A 28 -2.72 -15.61 0.28
N ARG A 29 -3.00 -16.92 0.41
CA ARG A 29 -4.35 -17.42 0.67
C ARG A 29 -4.63 -17.39 2.17
N LEU A 30 -5.91 -17.33 2.55
CA LEU A 30 -6.30 -17.19 3.96
C LEU A 30 -5.73 -18.33 4.83
N PHE A 31 -5.70 -19.58 4.34
CA PHE A 31 -5.08 -20.68 5.07
C PHE A 31 -3.57 -20.50 5.31
N GLU A 32 -2.85 -19.84 4.39
CA GLU A 32 -1.41 -19.57 4.56
C GLU A 32 -1.17 -18.55 5.66
N VAL A 33 -2.05 -17.54 5.75
CA VAL A 33 -2.08 -16.57 6.84
C VAL A 33 -2.34 -17.28 8.17
N VAL A 34 -3.38 -18.14 8.25
CA VAL A 34 -3.71 -18.93 9.45
C VAL A 34 -2.51 -19.77 9.89
N ARG A 35 -1.85 -20.46 8.94
CA ARG A 35 -0.66 -21.28 9.24
C ARG A 35 0.49 -20.44 9.76
N LYS A 36 0.81 -19.31 9.12
CA LYS A 36 1.90 -18.42 9.54
C LYS A 36 1.66 -17.80 10.90
N VAL A 37 0.42 -17.41 11.21
CA VAL A 37 0.05 -16.89 12.53
C VAL A 37 0.19 -17.99 13.60
N LYS A 38 -0.20 -19.23 13.31
CA LYS A 38 0.04 -20.37 14.22
C LYS A 38 1.54 -20.60 14.47
N GLU A 39 2.37 -20.57 13.42
CA GLU A 39 3.83 -20.69 13.56
C GLU A 39 4.43 -19.55 14.39
N ALA A 40 3.96 -18.31 14.19
CA ALA A 40 4.39 -17.16 14.97
C ALA A 40 3.98 -17.29 16.45
N ASN A 41 2.75 -17.72 16.71
CA ASN A 41 2.27 -17.94 18.07
C ASN A 41 2.98 -19.10 18.76
N ALA A 42 3.33 -20.18 18.07
CA ALA A 42 4.16 -21.23 18.66
C ALA A 42 5.51 -20.68 19.16
N LYS A 43 6.19 -19.85 18.36
CA LYS A 43 7.44 -19.19 18.77
C LYS A 43 7.25 -18.24 19.95
N ARG A 44 6.19 -17.44 19.92
CA ARG A 44 5.86 -16.49 21.01
C ARG A 44 5.52 -17.22 22.30
N GLN A 45 4.87 -18.37 22.23
CA GLN A 45 4.52 -19.18 23.40
C GLN A 45 5.77 -19.66 24.14
N PHE A 46 6.84 -20.02 23.42
CA PHE A 46 8.12 -20.33 24.07
C PHE A 46 8.73 -19.14 24.83
N MET A 47 8.45 -17.91 24.40
CA MET A 47 8.96 -16.68 25.04
C MET A 47 8.01 -16.13 26.10
N ALA A 48 6.78 -16.64 26.18
CA ALA A 48 5.78 -16.18 27.12
C ALA A 48 6.09 -16.67 28.56
N PRO A 49 5.86 -15.85 29.59
CA PRO A 49 5.98 -16.27 30.99
C PRO A 49 5.10 -17.50 31.25
N GLY A 50 5.71 -18.59 31.73
CA GLY A 50 4.98 -19.85 31.97
C GLY A 50 4.44 -20.52 30.71
N HIS A 51 4.97 -20.19 29.53
CA HIS A 51 4.58 -20.75 28.23
C HIS A 51 3.08 -20.66 27.90
N THR A 52 2.41 -19.65 28.46
CA THR A 52 0.97 -19.46 28.31
C THR A 52 0.67 -18.02 27.89
N PHE A 53 -0.35 -17.87 27.04
CA PHE A 53 -0.83 -16.55 26.63
C PHE A 53 -1.93 -16.10 27.58
N THR A 54 -1.89 -14.83 27.97
CA THR A 54 -2.93 -14.22 28.80
C THR A 54 -4.07 -13.67 27.96
N ASP A 55 -3.77 -13.19 26.75
CA ASP A 55 -4.75 -12.56 25.84
C ASP A 55 -4.24 -12.58 24.38
N SER A 56 -5.03 -12.02 23.45
CA SER A 56 -4.66 -11.81 22.06
C SER A 56 -4.59 -10.32 21.70
N SER A 57 -3.79 -9.98 20.69
CA SER A 57 -3.75 -8.63 20.15
C SER A 57 -3.43 -8.63 18.67
N PHE A 58 -4.01 -7.68 17.95
CA PHE A 58 -3.70 -7.38 16.55
C PHE A 58 -2.80 -6.14 16.40
N ASP A 59 -2.46 -5.47 17.51
CA ASP A 59 -1.59 -4.30 17.53
C ASP A 59 -0.12 -4.72 17.68
N ASP A 60 0.67 -4.46 16.63
CA ASP A 60 2.10 -4.79 16.56
C ASP A 60 2.90 -4.17 17.71
N THR A 61 2.53 -2.98 18.17
CA THR A 61 3.20 -2.26 19.26
C THR A 61 3.02 -3.01 20.58
N LYS A 62 1.81 -3.47 20.87
CA LYS A 62 1.50 -4.23 22.08
C LYS A 62 2.15 -5.61 22.06
N LEU A 63 2.18 -6.26 20.89
CA LEU A 63 2.80 -7.57 20.72
C LEU A 63 4.33 -7.55 20.91
N LYS A 64 4.99 -6.44 20.58
CA LYS A 64 6.43 -6.27 20.83
C LYS A 64 6.74 -6.03 22.30
N VAL A 65 5.89 -5.28 23.00
CA VAL A 65 6.07 -4.97 24.43
C VAL A 65 5.75 -6.17 25.32
N SER A 66 4.71 -6.94 24.99
CA SER A 66 4.21 -8.03 25.85
C SER A 66 4.36 -9.40 25.18
N PRO A 67 5.34 -10.23 25.61
CA PRO A 67 5.51 -11.60 25.11
C PRO A 67 4.33 -12.53 25.45
N ALA A 68 3.57 -12.21 26.51
CA ALA A 68 2.40 -12.97 26.97
C ALA A 68 1.16 -12.82 26.07
N LEU A 69 1.22 -11.97 25.03
CA LEU A 69 0.12 -11.78 24.08
C LEU A 69 0.31 -12.65 22.84
N SER A 70 -0.77 -13.31 22.42
CA SER A 70 -0.84 -14.01 21.14
C SER A 70 -1.13 -13.04 19.99
N LEU A 71 -0.52 -13.29 18.83
CA LEU A 71 -0.79 -12.58 17.58
C LEU A 71 -2.16 -12.99 17.05
N ASP A 72 -3.01 -11.99 16.83
CA ASP A 72 -4.30 -12.11 16.14
C ASP A 72 -4.36 -11.16 14.93
N TYR A 73 -5.35 -11.33 14.05
CA TYR A 73 -5.51 -10.51 12.86
C TYR A 73 -6.98 -10.26 12.49
N ILE A 74 -7.22 -9.08 11.93
CA ILE A 74 -8.54 -8.67 11.45
C ILE A 74 -8.61 -8.86 9.93
N THR A 75 -9.72 -9.40 9.45
CA THR A 75 -10.02 -9.49 8.02
C THR A 75 -11.12 -8.52 7.65
N ALA A 76 -10.91 -7.74 6.60
CA ALA A 76 -11.93 -6.90 5.98
C ALA A 76 -12.34 -7.46 4.61
N PRO A 77 -13.64 -7.48 4.27
CA PRO A 77 -14.11 -7.88 2.95
C PRO A 77 -13.64 -6.86 1.89
N PRO A 78 -13.40 -7.31 0.65
CA PRO A 78 -12.99 -6.43 -0.43
C PRO A 78 -14.13 -5.48 -0.81
N ARG A 79 -13.87 -4.16 -0.84
CA ARG A 79 -14.84 -3.13 -1.23
C ARG A 79 -14.41 -2.47 -2.54
N ILE A 80 -14.50 -3.21 -3.65
CA ILE A 80 -13.98 -2.76 -4.95
C ILE A 80 -14.67 -1.48 -5.45
N GLY A 81 -15.98 -1.32 -5.26
CA GLY A 81 -16.67 -0.09 -5.64
C GLY A 81 -16.17 1.15 -4.88
N LEU A 82 -15.83 1.00 -3.60
CA LEU A 82 -15.24 2.08 -2.81
C LEU A 82 -13.83 2.41 -3.33
N TYR A 83 -13.04 1.38 -3.62
CA TYR A 83 -11.69 1.54 -4.18
C TYR A 83 -11.71 2.33 -5.50
N VAL A 84 -12.55 1.92 -6.46
CA VAL A 84 -12.70 2.63 -7.76
C VAL A 84 -13.07 4.10 -7.54
N LYS A 85 -13.99 4.39 -6.62
CA LYS A 85 -14.39 5.77 -6.30
C LYS A 85 -13.20 6.62 -5.82
N TYR A 86 -12.33 6.07 -4.97
CA TYR A 86 -11.15 6.79 -4.51
C TYR A 86 -10.11 6.98 -5.63
N ILE A 87 -9.89 5.96 -6.46
CA ILE A 87 -8.96 6.05 -7.59
C ILE A 87 -9.42 7.13 -8.59
N THR A 88 -10.70 7.19 -8.92
CA THR A 88 -11.23 8.27 -9.77
C THR A 88 -11.00 9.64 -9.14
N LYS A 89 -11.17 9.77 -7.82
CA LYS A 89 -10.92 11.04 -7.10
C LYS A 89 -9.44 11.43 -7.13
N ILE A 90 -8.52 10.47 -7.01
CA ILE A 90 -7.08 10.69 -7.11
C ILE A 90 -6.72 11.11 -8.54
N TYR A 91 -7.25 10.43 -9.54
CA TYR A 91 -7.02 10.79 -10.94
C TYR A 91 -7.50 12.22 -11.26
N GLN A 92 -8.66 12.63 -10.73
CA GLN A 92 -9.16 14.01 -10.84
C GLN A 92 -8.21 15.05 -10.21
N ILE A 93 -7.47 14.67 -9.16
CA ILE A 93 -6.44 15.55 -8.57
C ILE A 93 -5.27 15.69 -9.53
N TYR A 94 -4.81 14.60 -10.15
CA TYR A 94 -3.73 14.65 -11.13
C TYR A 94 -4.05 15.54 -12.33
N LEU A 95 -5.30 15.50 -12.81
CA LEU A 95 -5.77 16.36 -13.91
C LEU A 95 -5.77 17.86 -13.59
N LYS A 96 -5.62 18.26 -12.31
CA LYS A 96 -5.40 19.67 -11.96
C LYS A 96 -4.00 20.16 -12.33
N TYR A 97 -3.04 19.25 -12.42
CA TYR A 97 -1.62 19.57 -12.58
C TYR A 97 -1.09 19.19 -13.96
N ILE A 98 -1.48 18.01 -14.46
CA ILE A 98 -0.97 17.38 -15.68
C ILE A 98 -2.14 17.10 -16.61
N ALA A 99 -1.98 17.41 -17.90
CA ALA A 99 -2.98 17.11 -18.91
C ALA A 99 -3.12 15.59 -19.10
N PRO A 100 -4.33 15.08 -19.41
CA PRO A 100 -4.55 13.64 -19.53
C PRO A 100 -3.68 12.97 -20.60
N GLU A 101 -3.28 13.70 -21.65
CA GLU A 101 -2.40 13.21 -22.70
C GLU A 101 -0.98 12.88 -22.19
N ASP A 102 -0.55 13.55 -21.12
CA ASP A 102 0.77 13.37 -20.49
C ASP A 102 0.72 12.40 -19.29
N ILE A 103 -0.43 11.75 -19.03
CA ILE A 103 -0.61 10.75 -17.98
C ILE A 103 -0.79 9.37 -18.62
N HIS A 104 0.18 8.50 -18.41
CA HIS A 104 0.12 7.10 -18.83
C HIS A 104 -0.28 6.20 -17.66
N VAL A 105 -1.46 5.57 -17.75
CA VAL A 105 -1.98 4.65 -16.73
C VAL A 105 -1.40 3.25 -16.94
N TYR A 106 -0.57 2.78 -16.00
CA TYR A 106 0.05 1.45 -16.06
C TYR A 106 -0.80 0.39 -15.35
N SER A 107 -1.35 0.74 -14.19
CA SER A 107 -2.31 -0.07 -13.43
C SER A 107 -3.37 0.84 -12.80
N ILE A 108 -4.27 0.26 -12.00
CA ILE A 108 -5.32 1.03 -11.32
C ILE A 108 -4.72 1.98 -10.26
N ASP A 109 -3.60 1.60 -9.66
CA ASP A 109 -2.88 2.33 -8.61
C ASP A 109 -1.51 2.88 -9.05
N GLU A 110 -1.12 2.70 -10.31
CA GLU A 110 0.18 3.12 -10.82
C GLU A 110 0.04 3.91 -12.13
N VAL A 111 0.59 5.13 -12.13
CA VAL A 111 0.59 6.03 -13.28
C VAL A 111 1.99 6.60 -13.49
N PHE A 112 2.36 6.76 -14.76
CA PHE A 112 3.52 7.51 -15.19
C PHE A 112 3.07 8.85 -15.75
N MET A 113 3.77 9.91 -15.41
CA MET A 113 3.47 11.25 -15.92
C MET A 113 4.71 11.89 -16.50
N ASP A 114 4.57 12.49 -17.69
CA ASP A 114 5.58 13.40 -18.22
C ASP A 114 5.34 14.80 -17.65
N VAL A 115 6.25 15.20 -16.76
CA VAL A 115 6.16 16.51 -16.11
C VAL A 115 7.05 17.57 -16.77
N THR A 116 7.80 17.22 -17.82
CA THR A 116 8.93 18.02 -18.34
C THR A 116 8.55 19.47 -18.66
N GLN A 117 7.41 19.70 -19.34
CA GLN A 117 6.95 21.04 -19.67
C GLN A 117 6.37 21.78 -18.45
N TYR A 118 5.72 21.04 -17.55
CA TYR A 118 5.06 21.56 -16.36
C TYR A 118 6.05 22.10 -15.33
N LEU A 119 7.25 21.52 -15.22
CA LEU A 119 8.30 22.02 -14.32
C LEU A 119 8.68 23.47 -14.63
N LYS A 120 8.73 23.83 -15.92
CA LYS A 120 9.01 25.20 -16.35
C LYS A 120 7.84 26.12 -16.06
N THR A 121 6.61 25.68 -16.35
CA THR A 121 5.39 26.47 -16.12
C THR A 121 5.17 26.79 -14.65
N TYR A 122 5.44 25.83 -13.76
CA TYR A 122 5.27 26.02 -12.33
C TYR A 122 6.51 26.58 -11.61
N GLU A 123 7.66 26.68 -12.30
CA GLU A 123 8.96 27.05 -11.72
C GLU A 123 9.33 26.15 -10.52
N LEU A 124 8.99 24.86 -10.59
CA LEU A 124 9.23 23.88 -9.54
C LEU A 124 10.23 22.82 -9.98
N SER A 125 11.01 22.30 -9.03
CA SER A 125 11.77 21.07 -9.23
C SER A 125 10.83 19.86 -9.36
N PRO A 126 11.27 18.76 -10.01
CA PRO A 126 10.49 17.52 -10.09
C PRO A 126 9.99 17.02 -8.74
N ARG A 127 10.85 17.13 -7.71
CA ARG A 127 10.55 16.71 -6.35
C ARG A 127 9.45 17.56 -5.73
N GLU A 128 9.48 18.88 -5.94
CA GLU A 128 8.49 19.80 -5.40
C GLU A 128 7.13 19.60 -6.06
N LEU A 129 7.10 19.42 -7.38
CA LEU A 129 5.86 19.13 -8.10
C LEU A 129 5.24 17.80 -7.64
N ALA A 130 6.06 16.74 -7.54
CA ALA A 130 5.60 15.44 -7.04
C ALA A 130 5.09 15.54 -5.59
N MET A 131 5.81 16.24 -4.72
CA MET A 131 5.38 16.45 -3.32
C MET A 131 4.08 17.24 -3.26
N LYS A 132 3.91 18.27 -4.09
CA LYS A 132 2.68 19.07 -4.17
C LYS A 132 1.48 18.21 -4.54
N MET A 133 1.62 17.33 -5.53
CA MET A 133 0.56 16.39 -5.92
C MET A 133 0.27 15.37 -4.84
N ILE A 134 1.28 14.75 -4.22
CA ILE A 134 1.11 13.78 -3.13
C ILE A 134 0.39 14.42 -1.94
N LEU A 135 0.77 15.65 -1.58
CA LEU A 135 0.13 16.38 -0.49
C LEU A 135 -1.33 16.72 -0.83
N ASP A 136 -1.65 17.11 -2.07
CA ASP A 136 -3.05 17.34 -2.49
C ASP A 136 -3.88 16.05 -2.41
N VAL A 137 -3.31 14.91 -2.84
CA VAL A 137 -3.92 13.59 -2.67
C VAL A 137 -4.17 13.30 -1.19
N PHE A 138 -3.18 13.53 -0.32
CA PHE A 138 -3.31 13.31 1.11
C PHE A 138 -4.37 14.20 1.76
N HIS A 139 -4.35 15.50 1.47
CA HIS A 139 -5.33 16.44 2.03
C HIS A 139 -6.75 16.18 1.52
N THR A 140 -6.91 15.76 0.27
CA THR A 140 -8.23 15.54 -0.34
C THR A 140 -8.82 14.16 -0.03
N THR A 141 -7.99 13.14 0.16
CA THR A 141 -8.45 11.74 0.26
C THR A 141 -8.04 11.04 1.56
N GLY A 142 -7.05 11.56 2.28
CA GLY A 142 -6.41 10.90 3.42
C GLY A 142 -5.45 9.76 3.03
N ILE A 143 -5.26 9.51 1.73
CA ILE A 143 -4.40 8.46 1.21
C ILE A 143 -3.00 9.04 0.97
N THR A 144 -1.97 8.31 1.41
CA THR A 144 -0.58 8.63 1.07
C THR A 144 -0.20 7.92 -0.23
N ALA A 145 0.52 8.62 -1.10
CA ALA A 145 1.12 8.08 -2.31
C ALA A 145 2.64 8.25 -2.28
N THR A 146 3.35 7.44 -3.04
CA THR A 146 4.81 7.44 -3.18
C THR A 146 5.17 7.85 -4.60
N ALA A 147 6.12 8.77 -4.77
CA ALA A 147 6.63 9.14 -6.09
C ALA A 147 8.04 8.59 -6.32
N GLY A 148 8.22 7.84 -7.41
CA GLY A 148 9.52 7.55 -8.00
C GLY A 148 9.84 8.55 -9.11
N MET A 149 11.03 9.16 -9.06
CA MET A 149 11.49 10.05 -10.13
C MET A 149 12.54 9.33 -10.97
N ILE A 150 12.34 9.28 -12.28
CA ILE A 150 13.29 8.70 -13.23
C ILE A 150 13.70 9.78 -14.22
N LEU A 151 14.98 10.13 -14.21
CA LEU A 151 15.62 10.91 -15.27
C LEU A 151 16.07 9.93 -16.35
N CYS A 152 15.17 9.57 -17.26
CA CYS A 152 15.53 8.76 -18.42
C CYS A 152 15.94 9.70 -19.56
N GLN A 153 17.19 9.59 -20.01
CA GLN A 153 17.60 10.20 -21.28
C GLN A 153 17.21 9.34 -22.49
N ASP A 154 17.15 8.01 -22.34
CA ASP A 154 16.68 7.12 -23.40
C ASP A 154 16.25 5.77 -22.83
N LEU A 155 14.96 5.46 -22.88
CA LEU A 155 14.45 4.11 -23.13
C LEU A 155 13.00 4.27 -23.64
N VAL A 156 12.86 4.11 -24.97
CA VAL A 156 11.61 4.10 -25.74
C VAL A 156 10.95 5.48 -25.90
N GLN A 157 11.41 6.21 -26.92
CA GLN A 157 10.82 7.43 -27.51
C GLN A 157 10.85 8.71 -26.63
N ASN A 158 11.96 9.46 -26.79
CA ASN A 158 12.07 10.92 -26.67
C ASN A 158 11.57 11.61 -25.37
N LYS A 159 12.54 12.09 -24.56
CA LYS A 159 12.43 13.19 -23.56
C LYS A 159 11.29 13.07 -22.55
N MET A 160 11.48 12.41 -21.40
CA MET A 160 10.54 12.51 -20.28
C MET A 160 11.23 12.46 -18.91
N GLY A 161 10.98 13.47 -18.08
CA GLY A 161 11.12 13.36 -16.63
C GLY A 161 9.91 12.62 -16.08
N ASN A 162 10.09 11.34 -15.74
CA ASN A 162 8.98 10.48 -15.34
C ASN A 162 8.78 10.52 -13.83
N VAL A 163 7.55 10.81 -13.40
CA VAL A 163 7.10 10.56 -12.02
C VAL A 163 6.17 9.35 -12.03
N SER A 164 6.56 8.27 -11.35
CA SER A 164 5.70 7.12 -11.05
C SER A 164 5.06 7.37 -9.69
N LEU A 165 3.73 7.44 -9.63
CA LEU A 165 2.99 7.55 -8.36
C LEU A 165 2.36 6.20 -8.01
N LEU A 166 2.76 5.64 -6.86
CA LEU A 166 2.30 4.38 -6.24
C LEU A 166 1.43 4.65 -5.00
#